data_AF-A0A269XE60-F1
#
_entry.id   AF-A0A269XE60-F1
#
_cell.length_a   1.000
_cell.length_b   1.000
_cell.length_c   1.000
_cell.angle_alpha   90.00
_cell.angle_beta   90.00
_cell.angle_gamma   90.00
#
_symmetry.space_group_name_H-M   'P 1'
#
loop_
_entity.id
_entity.type
_entity.pdbx_description
1 polymer ?
#
loop_
_entity_poly.entity_id
_entity_poly.type
_entity_poly.pdbx_seq_one_letter_code
_entity_poly.pdbx_strand_id
1 'polypeptide(L)'
;GGAIQYNHINKEKSYANKWQKQSQVKERIAKKAALQIQSGEIIVIDGGTTTGRIPQYLNDITQTTIVTNSLKIADELNRAI
;
A
#
# COMPACT_ATOMS: atom_id res chain seq x y z
N GLY A 1 -5.52 -9.37 17.38
CA GLY A 1 -5.86 -7.98 17.72
C GLY A 1 -5.85 -7.84 19.22
N GLY A 2 -5.19 -6.81 19.75
CA GLY A 2 -5.21 -6.49 21.18
C GLY A 2 -5.58 -5.02 21.32
N ALA A 3 -6.73 -4.75 21.92
CA ALA A 3 -7.09 -3.38 22.28
C ALA A 3 -6.11 -2.91 23.36
N ILE A 4 -5.50 -1.74 23.15
CA ILE A 4 -4.64 -1.08 24.13
C ILE A 4 -5.37 0.12 24.71
N GLN A 5 -5.09 0.43 25.98
CA GLN A 5 -5.61 1.62 26.63
C GLN A 5 -5.20 2.87 25.83
N TYR A 6 -6.17 3.71 25.50
CA TYR A 6 -5.94 4.96 24.78
C TYR A 6 -5.19 5.94 25.68
N ASN A 7 -3.86 5.96 25.59
CA ASN A 7 -3.03 6.96 26.25
C ASN A 7 -2.83 8.16 25.31
N HIS A 8 -3.16 9.36 25.78
CA HIS A 8 -3.03 10.64 25.07
C HIS A 8 -1.63 10.94 24.48
N ILE A 9 -0.61 10.18 24.86
CA ILE A 9 0.79 10.31 24.43
C ILE A 9 1.07 9.48 23.16
N ASN A 10 0.29 8.42 22.90
CA ASN A 10 0.40 7.62 21.67
C ASN A 10 -0.37 8.27 20.52
N LYS A 11 0.08 9.47 20.11
CA LYS A 11 -0.45 10.13 18.94
C LYS A 11 -0.17 9.24 17.72
N GLU A 12 -1.22 8.92 16.97
CA GLU A 12 -1.06 8.13 15.76
C GLU A 12 -0.05 8.83 14.84
N LYS A 13 1.00 8.10 14.43
CA LYS A 13 2.04 8.68 13.58
C LYS A 13 1.42 9.14 12.27
N SER A 14 1.83 10.31 11.81
CA SER A 14 1.42 10.82 10.51
C SER A 14 1.73 9.79 9.42
N TYR A 15 0.92 9.80 8.36
CA TYR A 15 1.15 8.93 7.21
C TYR A 15 2.56 9.10 6.63
N ALA A 16 3.06 10.33 6.54
CA ALA A 16 4.42 10.62 6.08
C ALA A 16 5.49 9.96 6.95
N ASN A 17 5.34 10.02 8.27
CA ASN A 17 6.26 9.35 9.19
C ASN A 17 6.19 7.83 9.05
N LYS A 18 4.97 7.28 8.90
CA LYS A 18 4.78 5.85 8.63
C LYS A 18 5.43 5.48 7.28
N TRP A 19 5.31 6.31 6.25
CA TRP A 19 5.83 6.06 4.90
C TRP A 19 7.36 5.94 4.86
N GLN A 20 8.05 6.85 5.55
CA GLN A 20 9.51 6.85 5.63
C GLN A 20 10.04 5.73 6.53
N LYS A 21 9.35 5.42 7.64
CA LYS A 21 9.80 4.40 8.57
C LYS A 21 9.86 3.02 7.90
N GLN A 22 11.05 2.41 7.93
CA GLN A 22 11.32 1.08 7.35
C GLN A 22 11.01 1.01 5.84
N SER A 23 11.20 2.12 5.13
CA SER A 23 10.92 2.25 3.70
C SER A 23 11.45 1.07 2.88
N GLN A 24 12.74 0.76 2.99
CA GLN A 24 13.39 -0.32 2.24
C GLN A 24 12.78 -1.71 2.47
N VAL A 25 12.29 -1.98 3.69
CA VAL A 25 11.65 -3.27 4.01
C VAL A 25 10.27 -3.31 3.36
N LYS A 26 9.50 -2.23 3.49
CA LYS A 26 8.19 -2.10 2.87
C LYS A 26 8.25 -2.19 1.36
N GLU A 27 9.32 -1.65 0.79
CA GLU A 27 9.60 -1.69 -0.64
C GLU A 27 9.87 -3.10 -1.14
N ARG A 28 10.68 -3.87 -0.40
CA ARG A 28 10.90 -5.30 -0.69
C ARG A 28 9.61 -6.12 -0.62
N ILE A 29 8.78 -5.87 0.39
CA ILE A 29 7.47 -6.53 0.55
C ILE A 29 6.55 -6.18 -0.63
N ALA A 30 6.42 -4.89 -0.94
CA ALA A 30 5.57 -4.41 -2.02
C ALA A 30 6.00 -4.98 -3.38
N LYS A 31 7.30 -4.98 -3.68
CA LYS A 31 7.83 -5.60 -4.90
C LYS A 31 7.49 -7.09 -4.97
N LYS A 32 7.64 -7.83 -3.86
CA LYS A 32 7.32 -9.26 -3.85
C LYS A 32 5.83 -9.53 -4.03
N ALA A 33 4.97 -8.68 -3.46
CA ALA A 33 3.52 -8.76 -3.65
C ALA A 33 3.11 -8.43 -5.09
N ALA A 34 3.72 -7.41 -5.71
CA ALA A 34 3.45 -7.05 -7.10
C ALA A 34 3.73 -8.19 -8.08
N LEU A 35 4.79 -8.97 -7.85
CA LEU A 35 5.13 -10.15 -8.66
C LEU A 35 4.12 -11.31 -8.57
N GLN A 36 3.14 -11.24 -7.67
CA GLN A 36 2.10 -12.26 -7.54
C GLN A 36 0.81 -11.90 -8.29
N ILE A 37 0.67 -10.66 -8.74
CA ILE A 37 -0.51 -10.16 -9.43
C ILE A 37 -0.42 -10.51 -10.91
N GLN A 38 -1.51 -11.01 -11.47
CA GLN A 38 -1.61 -11.39 -12.88
C GLN A 38 -2.64 -10.53 -13.61
N SER A 39 -2.45 -10.38 -14.92
CA SER A 39 -3.40 -9.68 -15.78
C SER A 39 -4.78 -10.33 -15.75
N GLY A 40 -5.83 -9.51 -15.76
CA GLY A 40 -7.22 -9.95 -15.67
C GLY A 40 -7.74 -10.20 -14.26
N GLU A 41 -6.90 -10.08 -13.22
CA GLU A 41 -7.35 -10.27 -11.83
C GLU A 41 -8.12 -9.07 -11.27
N ILE A 42 -8.89 -9.33 -10.23
CA ILE A 42 -9.49 -8.29 -9.38
C ILE A 42 -8.79 -8.34 -8.03
N ILE A 43 -8.11 -7.26 -7.67
CA ILE A 43 -7.30 -7.18 -6.46
C ILE A 43 -7.77 -6.06 -5.55
N VAL A 44 -7.69 -6.30 -4.24
CA VAL A 44 -7.97 -5.29 -3.21
C VAL A 44 -6.64 -4.82 -2.62
N ILE A 45 -6.41 -3.50 -2.63
CA ILE A 45 -5.24 -2.88 -2.01
C ILE A 45 -5.71 -1.96 -0.88
N ASP A 46 -5.35 -2.28 0.35
CA ASP A 46 -5.69 -1.50 1.54
C ASP A 46 -4.83 -0.22 1.69
N GLY A 47 -5.28 0.73 2.51
CA GLY A 47 -4.70 2.07 2.73
C GLY A 47 -3.38 2.14 3.52
N GLY A 48 -2.58 1.09 3.53
CA GLY A 48 -1.32 1.00 4.27
C GLY A 48 -0.12 1.63 3.55
N THR A 49 0.84 2.17 4.31
CA THR A 49 2.11 2.69 3.74
C THR A 49 3.03 1.62 3.14
N THR A 50 2.73 0.34 3.35
CA THR A 50 3.42 -0.78 2.71
C THR A 50 2.75 -1.12 1.38
N THR A 51 1.42 -1.27 1.39
CA THR A 51 0.62 -1.56 0.20
C THR A 51 0.61 -0.40 -0.79
N GLY A 52 0.71 0.84 -0.32
CA GLY A 52 0.86 2.03 -1.18
C GLY A 52 2.13 2.09 -2.01
N ARG A 53 3.08 1.17 -1.78
CA ARG A 53 4.28 1.01 -2.61
C ARG A 53 4.11 -0.09 -3.67
N ILE A 54 2.98 -0.78 -3.71
CA ILE A 54 2.72 -1.81 -4.74
C ILE A 54 2.58 -1.18 -6.14
N PRO A 55 1.86 -0.05 -6.32
CA PRO A 55 1.61 0.52 -7.65
C PRO A 55 2.86 0.72 -8.50
N GLN A 56 3.95 1.22 -7.90
CA GLN A 56 5.24 1.47 -8.58
C GLN A 56 5.93 0.21 -9.15
N TYR A 57 5.39 -0.99 -8.87
CA TYR A 57 5.91 -2.28 -9.31
C TYR A 57 4.93 -3.07 -10.16
N LEU A 58 3.74 -2.53 -10.46
CA LEU A 58 2.76 -3.16 -11.33
C LEU A 58 3.12 -2.93 -12.81
N ASN A 59 4.29 -3.41 -13.21
CA ASN A 59 4.73 -3.33 -14.60
C ASN A 59 4.04 -4.42 -15.42
N ASP A 60 3.66 -4.09 -16.65
CA ASP A 60 3.15 -5.03 -17.66
C ASP A 60 1.85 -5.77 -17.29
N ILE A 61 1.09 -5.25 -16.32
CA ILE A 61 -0.20 -5.82 -15.93
C ILE A 61 -1.33 -5.15 -16.71
N THR A 62 -2.17 -5.94 -17.34
CA THR A 62 -3.28 -5.45 -18.18
C THR A 62 -4.61 -5.99 -17.67
N GLN A 63 -5.69 -5.26 -17.99
CA GLN A 63 -7.07 -5.66 -17.65
C GLN A 63 -7.31 -6.01 -16.17
N THR A 64 -6.49 -5.47 -15.26
CA THR A 64 -6.59 -5.72 -13.82
C THR A 64 -7.50 -4.68 -13.19
N THR A 65 -8.46 -5.11 -12.37
CA THR A 65 -9.31 -4.20 -11.61
C THR A 65 -8.77 -4.05 -10.20
N ILE A 66 -8.48 -2.82 -9.78
CA ILE A 66 -7.93 -2.54 -8.46
C ILE A 66 -8.97 -1.80 -7.62
N VAL A 67 -9.31 -2.39 -6.48
CA VAL A 67 -10.23 -1.80 -5.51
C VAL A 67 -9.44 -1.32 -4.30
N THR A 68 -9.59 -0.04 -3.93
CA THR A 68 -8.98 0.52 -2.73
C THR A 68 -9.95 1.42 -1.98
N ASN A 69 -9.85 1.40 -0.64
CA ASN A 69 -10.57 2.28 0.26
C ASN A 69 -9.81 3.59 0.57
N SER A 70 -8.69 3.84 -0.11
CA SER A 70 -7.77 4.92 0.23
C SER A 70 -7.45 5.81 -0.96
N LEU A 71 -7.79 7.09 -0.84
CA LEU A 71 -7.47 8.10 -1.86
C LEU A 71 -5.96 8.18 -2.13
N LYS A 72 -5.12 7.97 -1.11
CA LYS A 72 -3.67 7.99 -1.29
C LYS A 72 -3.19 6.86 -2.19
N ILE A 73 -3.78 5.67 -2.04
CA ILE A 73 -3.43 4.52 -2.88
C ILE A 73 -3.94 4.74 -4.30
N ALA A 74 -5.15 5.29 -4.45
CA ALA A 74 -5.70 5.67 -5.74
C ALA A 74 -4.79 6.68 -6.47
N ASP A 75 -4.25 7.68 -5.75
CA ASP A 75 -3.29 8.64 -6.32
C ASP A 75 -1.97 7.97 -6.74
N GLU A 76 -1.43 7.04 -5.95
CA GLU A 76 -0.22 6.29 -6.32
C GLU A 76 -0.47 5.40 -7.55
N LEU A 77 -1.65 4.79 -7.65
CA LEU A 77 -2.06 4.02 -8.84
C LEU A 77 -2.14 4.92 -10.07
N ASN A 78 -2.84 6.05 -10.00
CA ASN A 78 -2.97 7.01 -11.11
C ASN A 78 -1.61 7.55 -11.62
N ARG A 79 -0.55 7.48 -10.81
CA ARG A 79 0.81 7.88 -11.21
C ARG A 79 1.61 6.76 -11.86
N ALA A 80 1.23 5.51 -11.61
CA ALA A 80 2.00 4.33 -11.99
C ALA A 80 1.48 3.61 -13.25
N ILE A 81 0.20 3.76 -13.56
CA ILE A 81 -0.50 3.16 -14.72
C ILE A 81 -1.19 4.24 -15.57
#